data_AF-A0A852SJY3-F1
#
_entry.id   AF-A0A852SJY3-F1
#
_cell.length_a   1.000
_cell.length_b   1.000
_cell.length_c   1.000
_cell.angle_alpha   90.00
_cell.angle_beta   90.00
_cell.angle_gamma   90.00
#
_symmetry.space_group_name_H-M   'P 1'
#
loop_
_entity.id
_entity.type
_entity.pdbx_description
1 polymer ?
#
loop_
_entity_poly.entity_id
_entity_poly.type
_entity_poly.pdbx_seq_one_letter_code
_entity_poly.pdbx_strand_id
1 'polypeptide(L)'
;MSHSLTFPGDAAPGFPSIGLTVPDDWAPLAAPGAVLATGKTVEPGTFRPNVVVAITRFTAGYALQTAIDEVTARVEALPGVVEGGREAQEVLGRDGYRIEFSYPDERVGTLMQGVRIVVVENGPVADLVQITATATGSQALSLWGELREIQSSAVTTV
;
A
#
# COMPACT_ATOMS: atom_id res chain seq x y z
N MET A 1 2.75 39.75 17.46
CA MET A 1 2.26 38.60 18.25
C MET A 1 2.44 37.37 17.40
N SER A 2 2.97 36.27 17.95
CA SER A 2 3.06 34.97 17.26
C SER A 2 2.13 33.97 17.94
N HIS A 3 1.62 33.01 17.18
CA HIS A 3 0.91 31.83 17.69
C HIS A 3 1.55 30.58 17.10
N SER A 4 1.36 29.44 17.77
CA SER A 4 1.86 28.14 17.33
C SER A 4 0.75 27.35 16.64
N LEU A 5 1.11 26.61 15.59
CA LEU A 5 0.26 25.63 14.93
C LEU A 5 0.90 24.24 15.12
N THR A 6 0.07 23.23 15.36
CA THR A 6 0.51 21.86 15.63
C THR A 6 -0.09 20.90 14.62
N PHE A 7 0.63 19.81 14.38
CA PHE A 7 0.13 18.64 13.67
C PHE A 7 0.23 17.42 14.60
N PRO A 8 -0.84 16.63 14.75
CA PRO A 8 -2.19 16.87 14.21
C PRO A 8 -2.92 18.02 14.92
N GLY A 9 -3.98 18.56 14.29
CA GLY A 9 -4.86 19.58 14.85
C GLY A 9 -6.14 19.76 14.03
N ASP A 10 -7.09 20.58 14.50
CA ASP A 10 -8.42 20.70 13.88
C ASP A 10 -8.39 21.12 12.40
N ALA A 11 -7.49 22.04 12.03
CA ALA A 11 -7.30 22.49 10.65
C ALA A 11 -6.29 21.64 9.87
N ALA A 12 -5.62 20.69 10.53
CA ALA A 12 -4.58 19.83 9.97
C ALA A 12 -4.67 18.44 10.61
N PRO A 13 -5.73 17.66 10.30
CA PRO A 13 -6.00 16.40 10.98
C PRO A 13 -4.85 15.42 10.78
N GLY A 14 -4.63 14.51 11.73
CA GLY A 14 -3.62 13.45 11.57
C GLY A 14 -3.92 12.53 10.39
N PHE A 15 -2.96 11.72 9.97
CA PHE A 15 -3.27 10.62 9.06
C PHE A 15 -4.18 9.60 9.73
N PRO A 16 -5.00 8.85 8.95
CA PRO A 16 -5.74 7.74 9.52
C PRO A 16 -4.77 6.75 10.17
N SER A 17 -5.10 6.30 11.38
CA SER A 17 -4.37 5.23 12.04
C SER A 17 -4.67 3.91 11.34
N ILE A 18 -3.64 3.18 10.91
CA ILE A 18 -3.77 1.94 10.14
C ILE A 18 -3.21 0.77 10.94
N GLY A 19 -3.93 -0.34 10.96
CA GLY A 19 -3.50 -1.63 11.51
C GLY A 19 -3.38 -2.69 10.43
N LEU A 20 -2.46 -3.65 10.62
CA LEU A 20 -2.32 -4.88 9.84
C LEU A 20 -2.23 -6.07 10.80
N THR A 21 -2.87 -7.18 10.46
CA THR A 21 -2.60 -8.49 11.10
C THR A 21 -1.56 -9.23 10.25
N VAL A 22 -0.51 -9.71 10.90
CA VAL A 22 0.60 -10.39 10.23
C VAL A 22 0.91 -11.72 10.94
N PRO A 23 1.36 -12.76 10.21
CA PRO A 23 1.84 -13.99 10.82
C PRO A 23 3.05 -13.77 11.74
N ASP A 24 3.32 -14.70 12.65
CA ASP A 24 4.41 -14.60 13.64
C ASP A 24 5.81 -14.49 13.01
N ASP A 25 6.00 -15.02 11.81
CA ASP A 25 7.28 -14.93 11.09
C ASP A 25 7.45 -13.61 10.31
N TRP A 26 6.51 -12.68 10.44
CA TRP A 26 6.62 -11.31 9.94
C TRP A 26 7.01 -10.34 11.06
N ALA A 27 7.82 -9.35 10.69
CA ALA A 27 8.30 -8.34 11.64
C ALA A 27 8.21 -6.94 11.02
N PRO A 28 8.07 -5.89 11.86
CA PRO A 28 8.13 -4.50 11.40
C PRO A 28 9.34 -4.23 10.51
N LEU A 29 9.13 -3.42 9.48
CA LEU A 29 10.15 -3.00 8.52
C LEU A 29 10.13 -1.48 8.42
N ALA A 30 11.30 -0.85 8.44
CA ALA A 30 11.41 0.54 8.03
C ALA A 30 11.52 0.61 6.50
N ALA A 31 10.54 1.23 5.84
CA ALA A 31 10.54 1.44 4.40
C ALA A 31 10.41 2.95 4.10
N PRO A 32 11.24 3.53 3.21
CA PRO A 32 11.14 4.93 2.86
C PRO A 32 9.74 5.30 2.33
N GLY A 33 9.15 6.36 2.88
CA GLY A 33 7.81 6.83 2.48
C GLY A 33 6.65 6.01 3.04
N ALA A 34 6.91 4.97 3.84
CA ALA A 34 5.88 4.19 4.50
C ALA A 34 5.46 4.81 5.83
N VAL A 35 4.16 4.78 6.12
CA VAL A 35 3.62 5.04 7.47
C VAL A 35 3.57 3.77 8.31
N LEU A 36 3.45 2.61 7.67
CA LEU A 36 3.46 1.28 8.28
C LEU A 36 4.05 0.29 7.27
N ALA A 37 4.95 -0.57 7.70
CA ALA A 37 5.47 -1.63 6.86
C ALA A 37 5.87 -2.86 7.67
N THR A 38 5.73 -4.02 7.03
CA THR A 38 6.07 -5.32 7.58
C THR A 38 6.77 -6.16 6.51
N GLY A 39 7.62 -7.07 6.93
CA GLY A 39 8.26 -8.02 6.02
C GLY A 39 8.42 -9.39 6.65
N LYS A 40 8.39 -10.43 5.82
CA LYS A 40 8.66 -11.79 6.26
C LYS A 40 10.11 -11.90 6.76
N THR A 41 10.36 -12.71 7.77
CA THR A 41 11.72 -13.01 8.22
C THR A 41 12.35 -14.00 7.24
N VAL A 42 13.49 -13.64 6.68
CA VAL A 42 14.20 -14.44 5.67
C VAL A 42 15.69 -14.46 5.96
N GLU A 43 16.39 -15.43 5.39
CA GLU A 43 17.85 -15.51 5.48
C GLU A 43 18.52 -14.26 4.88
N PRO A 44 19.64 -13.78 5.48
CA PRO A 44 20.39 -12.64 4.96
C PRO A 44 20.73 -12.79 3.47
N GLY A 45 20.59 -11.71 2.71
CA GLY A 45 20.83 -11.70 1.27
C GLY A 45 19.64 -12.18 0.41
N THR A 46 18.57 -12.69 1.03
CA THR A 46 17.33 -13.00 0.33
C THR A 46 16.48 -11.75 0.18
N PHE A 47 15.79 -11.59 -0.96
CA PHE A 47 14.76 -10.56 -1.08
C PHE A 47 13.71 -10.78 0.01
N ARG A 48 13.38 -9.73 0.76
CA ARG A 48 12.41 -9.78 1.85
C ARG A 48 11.01 -9.46 1.32
N PRO A 49 10.09 -10.44 1.20
CA PRO A 49 8.69 -10.15 0.88
C PRO A 49 8.12 -9.19 1.91
N ASN A 50 7.38 -8.19 1.44
CA ASN A 50 6.94 -7.10 2.30
C ASN A 50 5.55 -6.59 1.92
N VAL A 51 4.90 -5.97 2.91
CA VAL A 51 3.69 -5.17 2.72
C VAL A 51 3.99 -3.78 3.27
N VAL A 52 3.79 -2.77 2.43
CA VAL A 52 4.07 -1.37 2.73
C VAL A 52 2.79 -0.56 2.60
N VAL A 53 2.48 0.25 3.60
CA VAL A 53 1.40 1.22 3.60
C VAL A 53 1.99 2.63 3.47
N ALA A 54 1.57 3.35 2.45
CA ALA A 54 1.88 4.76 2.26
C ALA A 54 0.58 5.58 2.29
N ILE A 55 0.67 6.83 2.74
CA ILE A 55 -0.46 7.77 2.77
C ILE A 55 -0.02 9.04 2.06
N THR A 56 -0.80 9.46 1.06
CA THR A 56 -0.62 10.75 0.38
C THR A 56 -1.85 11.61 0.64
N ARG A 57 -1.63 12.86 1.07
CA ARG A 57 -2.70 13.80 1.36
C ARG A 57 -3.03 14.68 0.17
N PHE A 58 -4.32 14.80 -0.10
CA PHE A 58 -4.93 15.64 -1.11
C PHE A 58 -5.94 16.60 -0.49
N THR A 59 -6.44 17.54 -1.30
CA THR A 59 -7.58 18.37 -0.91
C THR A 59 -8.85 17.53 -0.83
N ALA A 60 -9.82 17.97 -0.03
CA ALA A 60 -11.13 17.31 0.07
C ALA A 60 -11.79 17.15 -1.31
N GLY A 61 -12.48 16.02 -1.52
CA GLY A 61 -13.11 15.71 -2.80
C GLY A 61 -12.18 15.13 -3.86
N TYR A 62 -10.92 14.81 -3.52
CA TYR A 62 -10.06 13.98 -4.37
C TYR A 62 -10.74 12.61 -4.59
N ALA A 63 -10.98 12.25 -5.85
CA ALA A 63 -11.80 11.09 -6.18
C ALA A 63 -10.96 9.80 -6.25
N LEU A 64 -11.54 8.70 -5.78
CA LEU A 64 -10.95 7.36 -5.93
C LEU A 64 -10.64 7.03 -7.40
N GLN A 65 -11.52 7.41 -8.33
CA GLN A 65 -11.29 7.15 -9.76
C GLN A 65 -10.01 7.82 -10.27
N THR A 66 -9.70 9.04 -9.82
CA THR A 66 -8.44 9.71 -10.16
C THR A 66 -7.24 8.87 -9.71
N ALA A 67 -7.28 8.33 -8.49
CA ALA A 67 -6.23 7.45 -7.98
C ALA A 67 -6.13 6.13 -8.75
N ILE A 68 -7.26 5.56 -9.19
CA ILE A 68 -7.31 4.36 -10.02
C ILE A 68 -6.63 4.60 -11.37
N ASP A 69 -6.93 5.73 -12.01
CA ASP A 69 -6.37 6.09 -13.31
C ASP A 69 -4.85 6.31 -13.19
N GLU A 70 -4.40 7.00 -12.13
CA GLU A 70 -2.99 7.25 -11.85
C GLU A 70 -2.20 5.95 -11.57
N VAL A 71 -2.72 5.07 -10.70
CA VAL A 71 -2.03 3.80 -10.40
C VAL A 71 -1.99 2.89 -11.63
N THR A 72 -3.07 2.85 -12.39
CA THR A 72 -3.17 2.09 -13.63
C THR A 72 -2.15 2.57 -14.66
N ALA A 73 -2.11 3.88 -14.92
CA ALA A 73 -1.15 4.45 -15.86
C ALA A 73 0.30 4.19 -15.43
N ARG A 74 0.59 4.24 -14.13
CA ARG A 74 1.91 3.91 -13.59
C ARG A 74 2.28 2.44 -13.81
N VAL A 75 1.34 1.52 -13.61
CA VAL A 75 1.57 0.08 -13.86
C VAL A 75 1.80 -0.18 -15.35
N GLU A 76 0.97 0.40 -16.22
CA GLU A 76 1.08 0.24 -17.68
C GLU A 76 2.38 0.82 -18.26
N ALA A 77 2.95 1.84 -17.60
CA ALA A 77 4.24 2.42 -17.98
C ALA A 77 5.46 1.57 -17.60
N LEU A 78 5.30 0.50 -16.80
CA LEU A 78 6.42 -0.35 -16.39
C LEU A 78 6.93 -1.21 -17.57
N PRO A 79 8.22 -1.16 -17.92
CA PRO A 79 8.78 -1.98 -18.98
C PRO A 79 8.60 -3.47 -18.69
N GLY A 80 8.00 -4.20 -19.63
CA GLY A 80 7.81 -5.65 -19.52
C GLY A 80 6.76 -6.06 -18.49
N VAL A 81 5.86 -5.16 -18.09
CA VAL A 81 4.78 -5.47 -17.15
C VAL A 81 3.84 -6.55 -17.70
N VAL A 82 3.46 -7.46 -16.82
CA VAL A 82 2.40 -8.44 -17.06
C VAL A 82 1.38 -8.27 -15.95
N GLU A 83 0.20 -7.80 -16.31
CA GLU A 83 -0.92 -7.66 -15.37
C GLU A 83 -1.49 -9.04 -14.99
N GLY A 84 -1.65 -9.28 -13.69
CA GLY A 84 -2.30 -10.46 -13.13
C GLY A 84 -3.80 -10.26 -12.85
N GLY A 85 -4.28 -9.01 -12.82
CA GLY A 85 -5.68 -8.65 -12.77
C GLY A 85 -5.93 -7.38 -11.97
N ARG A 86 -7.10 -6.77 -12.18
CA ARG A 86 -7.57 -5.57 -11.49
C ARG A 86 -9.07 -5.64 -11.19
N GLU A 87 -9.50 -5.08 -10.07
CA GLU A 87 -10.92 -5.04 -9.71
C GLU A 87 -11.23 -3.93 -8.70
N ALA A 88 -12.49 -3.47 -8.70
CA ALA A 88 -13.03 -2.72 -7.57
C ALA A 88 -13.26 -3.68 -6.40
N GLN A 89 -12.81 -3.31 -5.20
CA GLN A 89 -12.99 -4.09 -3.99
C GLN A 89 -12.99 -3.18 -2.76
N GLU A 90 -13.51 -3.68 -1.64
CA GLU A 90 -13.40 -2.95 -0.38
C GLU A 90 -11.95 -2.94 0.14
N VAL A 91 -11.49 -1.78 0.61
CA VAL A 91 -10.19 -1.59 1.27
C VAL A 91 -10.40 -0.68 2.47
N LEU A 92 -9.97 -1.09 3.66
CA LEU A 92 -10.24 -0.38 4.93
C LEU A 92 -11.74 -0.11 5.20
N GLY A 93 -12.64 -1.02 4.81
CA GLY A 93 -14.08 -0.84 5.03
C GLY A 93 -14.76 0.16 4.09
N ARG A 94 -14.13 0.53 2.97
CA ARG A 94 -14.60 1.53 2.01
C ARG A 94 -14.37 1.08 0.58
N ASP A 95 -15.09 1.71 -0.36
CA ASP A 95 -14.83 1.53 -1.79
C ASP A 95 -13.35 1.78 -2.10
N GLY A 96 -12.74 0.80 -2.77
CA GLY A 96 -11.33 0.80 -3.10
C GLY A 96 -11.08 0.05 -4.39
N TYR A 97 -9.80 -0.17 -4.67
CA TYR A 97 -9.36 -0.80 -5.92
C TYR A 97 -8.13 -1.66 -5.69
N ARG A 98 -8.03 -2.75 -6.47
CA ARG A 98 -6.88 -3.65 -6.53
C ARG A 98 -6.32 -3.68 -7.94
N ILE A 99 -5.00 -3.73 -8.03
CA ILE A 99 -4.29 -4.19 -9.23
C ILE A 99 -3.11 -5.05 -8.83
N GLU A 100 -2.92 -6.17 -9.53
CA GLU A 100 -1.78 -7.06 -9.38
C GLU A 100 -1.04 -7.19 -10.70
N PHE A 101 0.28 -7.19 -10.64
CA PHE A 101 1.14 -7.19 -11.81
C PHE A 101 2.53 -7.70 -11.46
N SER A 102 3.25 -8.16 -12.47
CA SER A 102 4.67 -8.50 -12.36
C SER A 102 5.48 -7.75 -13.40
N TYR A 103 6.77 -7.54 -13.13
CA TYR A 103 7.67 -6.89 -14.07
C TYR A 103 9.12 -7.36 -13.83
N PRO A 104 10.01 -7.29 -14.84
CA PRO A 104 11.42 -7.58 -14.68
C PRO A 104 12.11 -6.59 -13.73
N ASP A 105 12.95 -7.09 -12.82
CA ASP A 105 13.82 -6.29 -11.95
C ASP A 105 15.26 -6.82 -12.06
N GLU A 106 16.21 -5.95 -12.35
CA GLU A 106 17.61 -6.32 -12.61
C GLU A 106 18.30 -7.01 -11.42
N ARG A 107 17.81 -6.79 -10.19
CA ARG A 107 18.45 -7.29 -8.97
C ARG A 107 17.94 -8.66 -8.57
N VAL A 108 16.66 -8.95 -8.86
CA VAL A 108 15.97 -10.16 -8.37
C VAL A 108 15.23 -10.93 -9.46
N GLY A 109 15.41 -10.57 -10.73
CA GLY A 109 14.81 -11.21 -11.89
C GLY A 109 13.40 -10.69 -12.18
N THR A 110 12.42 -11.11 -11.39
CA THR A 110 11.02 -10.68 -11.51
C THR A 110 10.49 -10.25 -10.16
N LEU A 111 9.79 -9.13 -10.12
CA LEU A 111 8.97 -8.74 -8.98
C LEU A 111 7.49 -8.95 -9.30
N MET A 112 6.75 -9.43 -8.31
CA MET A 112 5.29 -9.48 -8.28
C MET A 112 4.82 -8.46 -7.25
N GLN A 113 3.89 -7.60 -7.66
CA GLN A 113 3.29 -6.58 -6.81
C GLN A 113 1.77 -6.62 -6.87
N GLY A 114 1.18 -6.26 -5.73
CA GLY A 114 -0.25 -6.15 -5.53
C GLY A 114 -0.51 -4.86 -4.81
N VAL A 115 -1.24 -3.95 -5.46
CA VAL A 115 -1.54 -2.63 -4.93
C VAL A 115 -3.01 -2.56 -4.59
N ARG A 116 -3.32 -2.10 -3.38
CA ARG A 116 -4.67 -1.75 -2.96
C ARG A 116 -4.72 -0.27 -2.60
N ILE A 117 -5.71 0.43 -3.10
CA ILE A 117 -5.91 1.86 -2.82
C ILE A 117 -7.31 2.15 -2.31
N VAL A 118 -7.40 3.16 -1.45
CA VAL A 118 -8.63 3.73 -0.92
C VAL A 118 -8.42 5.21 -0.60
N VAL A 119 -9.45 6.01 -0.81
CA VAL A 119 -9.48 7.41 -0.36
C VAL A 119 -10.24 7.50 0.95
N VAL A 120 -9.62 8.10 1.96
CA VAL A 120 -10.20 8.35 3.28
C VAL A 120 -10.43 9.85 3.44
N GLU A 121 -11.70 10.27 3.39
CA GLU A 121 -12.09 11.65 3.70
C GLU A 121 -11.84 11.94 5.18
N ASN A 122 -11.19 13.08 5.46
CA ASN A 122 -10.72 13.46 6.78
C ASN A 122 -10.86 14.98 6.97
N GLY A 123 -12.11 15.44 7.12
CA GLY A 123 -12.42 16.86 7.29
C GLY A 123 -12.04 17.71 6.07
N PRO A 124 -11.10 18.67 6.18
CA PRO A 124 -10.74 19.56 5.06
C PRO A 124 -9.82 18.91 4.02
N VAL A 125 -9.44 17.64 4.19
CA VAL A 125 -8.48 16.91 3.36
C VAL A 125 -8.97 15.51 3.04
N ALA A 126 -8.40 14.90 2.01
CA ALA A 126 -8.60 13.50 1.67
C ALA A 126 -7.24 12.77 1.69
N ASP A 127 -7.18 11.60 2.31
CA ASP A 127 -5.96 10.80 2.43
C ASP A 127 -6.06 9.56 1.52
N LEU A 128 -5.22 9.48 0.48
CA LEU A 128 -5.06 8.29 -0.34
C LEU A 128 -4.16 7.30 0.39
N VAL A 129 -4.73 6.18 0.83
CA VAL A 129 -3.97 5.07 1.41
C VAL A 129 -3.64 4.07 0.31
N GLN A 130 -2.36 3.75 0.17
CA GLN A 130 -1.87 2.73 -0.76
C GLN A 130 -1.17 1.61 0.01
N ILE A 131 -1.65 0.38 -0.13
CA ILE A 131 -1.08 -0.83 0.46
C ILE A 131 -0.44 -1.65 -0.66
N THR A 132 0.88 -1.82 -0.63
CA THR A 132 1.64 -2.53 -1.66
C THR A 132 2.27 -3.79 -1.08
N ALA A 133 1.85 -4.95 -1.55
CA ALA A 133 2.52 -6.22 -1.33
C ALA A 133 3.57 -6.44 -2.41
N THR A 134 4.76 -6.93 -2.03
CA THR A 134 5.85 -7.23 -2.97
C THR A 134 6.52 -8.56 -2.63
N ALA A 135 6.76 -9.37 -3.66
CA ALA A 135 7.57 -10.59 -3.61
C ALA A 135 8.38 -10.74 -4.90
N THR A 136 9.40 -11.59 -4.92
CA THR A 136 9.96 -12.04 -6.21
C THR A 136 8.97 -12.96 -6.93
N GLY A 137 9.15 -13.14 -8.24
CA GLY A 137 8.34 -14.07 -9.03
C GLY A 137 8.37 -15.50 -8.49
N SER A 138 9.53 -15.98 -8.02
CA SER A 138 9.66 -17.31 -7.40
C SER A 138 8.96 -17.40 -6.05
N GLN A 139 9.05 -16.36 -5.21
CA GLN A 139 8.37 -16.30 -3.91
C GLN A 139 6.84 -16.23 -4.06
N ALA A 140 6.34 -15.53 -5.09
CA ALA A 140 4.92 -15.39 -5.32
C ALA A 140 4.20 -16.74 -5.59
N LEU A 141 4.91 -17.74 -6.10
CA LEU A 141 4.32 -19.07 -6.34
C LEU A 141 3.78 -19.74 -5.07
N SER A 142 4.33 -19.41 -3.90
CA SER A 142 3.89 -19.96 -2.61
C SER A 142 3.36 -18.91 -1.63
N LEU A 143 3.85 -17.67 -1.68
CA LEU A 143 3.54 -16.64 -0.68
C LEU A 143 2.44 -15.66 -1.10
N TRP A 144 1.95 -15.71 -2.34
CA TRP A 144 1.03 -14.68 -2.83
C TRP A 144 -0.33 -14.69 -2.10
N GLY A 145 -0.81 -15.86 -1.67
CA GLY A 145 -2.00 -15.98 -0.84
C GLY A 145 -1.83 -15.26 0.51
N GLU A 146 -0.74 -15.54 1.22
CA GLU A 146 -0.41 -14.92 2.51
C GLU A 146 -0.28 -13.39 2.39
N LEU A 147 0.36 -12.89 1.32
CA LEU A 147 0.46 -11.45 1.06
C LEU A 147 -0.91 -10.79 0.84
N ARG A 148 -1.80 -11.45 0.10
CA ARG A 148 -3.19 -10.96 -0.08
C ARG A 148 -3.95 -10.95 1.24
N GLU A 149 -3.75 -11.96 2.09
CA GLU A 149 -4.37 -12.03 3.42
C GLU A 149 -3.90 -10.87 4.32
N ILE A 150 -2.58 -10.61 4.36
CA ILE A 150 -2.03 -9.46 5.11
C ILE A 150 -2.64 -8.15 4.60
N GLN A 151 -2.71 -7.93 3.28
CA GLN A 151 -3.35 -6.74 2.72
C GLN A 151 -4.85 -6.64 3.06
N SER A 152 -5.57 -7.76 3.06
CA SER A 152 -6.99 -7.82 3.40
C SER A 152 -7.26 -7.59 4.89
N SER A 153 -6.28 -7.83 5.76
CA SER A 153 -6.40 -7.57 7.20
C SER A 153 -6.36 -6.09 7.57
N ALA A 154 -6.07 -5.22 6.59
CA ALA A 154 -5.89 -3.80 6.84
C ALA A 154 -7.18 -3.14 7.33
N VAL A 155 -7.07 -2.41 8.44
CA VAL A 155 -8.18 -1.69 9.07
C VAL A 155 -7.75 -0.30 9.51
N THR A 156 -8.69 0.65 9.52
CA THR A 156 -8.49 1.90 10.26
C THR A 156 -8.69 1.63 11.75
N THR A 157 -7.73 1.96 12.58
CA THR A 157 -7.86 1.83 14.04
C THR A 157 -8.42 3.12 14.63
N VAL A 158 -9.30 3.00 15.62
CA VAL A 158 -9.90 4.13 16.35
C VAL A 158 -8.89 4.72 17.33
#